data_AF-A0A258C1W9-F1
#
_entry.id   AF-A0A258C1W9-F1
#
_cell.length_a   1.000
_cell.length_b   1.000
_cell.length_c   1.000
_cell.angle_alpha   90.00
_cell.angle_beta   90.00
_cell.angle_gamma   90.00
#
_symmetry.space_group_name_H-M   'P 1'
#
loop_
_entity.id
_entity.type
_entity.pdbx_description
1 polymer ?
#
loop_
_entity_poly.entity_id
_entity_poly.type
_entity_poly.pdbx_seq_one_letter_code
_entity_poly.pdbx_strand_id
1 'polypeptide(L)' 'AQGLMWRAINEDGTLTYSFVEALEASHPGYVVRLAGGGLFAFGMLLMAYNTWRTLRTADDSVDASVATWVGVR' A
#
# COMPACT_ATOMS: atom_id res chain seq x y z
N ALA A 1 -22.19 6.99 2.10
CA ALA A 1 -21.88 8.18 2.92
C ALA A 1 -21.66 9.44 2.06
N GLN A 2 -20.70 9.49 1.13
CA GLN A 2 -20.49 10.70 0.29
C GLN A 2 -21.66 11.07 -0.64
N GLY A 3 -22.37 10.10 -1.22
CA GLY A 3 -23.55 10.38 -2.08
C GLY A 3 -24.80 10.91 -1.36
N LEU A 4 -24.84 10.83 -0.02
CA LEU A 4 -25.94 11.35 0.79
C LEU A 4 -25.82 12.87 1.03
N MET A 5 -24.60 13.42 1.02
CA MET A 5 -24.37 14.87 1.21
C MET A 5 -24.70 15.68 -0.05
N TRP A 6 -24.45 15.13 -1.24
CA TRP A 6 -24.80 15.79 -2.51
C TRP A 6 -26.30 15.77 -2.84
N ARG A 7 -27.12 15.14 -1.97
CA ARG A 7 -28.58 15.04 -2.11
C ARG A 7 -29.35 15.60 -0.91
N ALA A 8 -28.67 16.22 0.06
CA ALA A 8 -29.30 16.82 1.24
C ALA A 8 -29.70 18.27 0.95
N ILE A 9 -31.01 18.54 1.02
CA ILE A 9 -31.63 19.82 0.75
C ILE A 9 -32.47 20.17 1.99
N ASN A 10 -32.36 21.40 2.50
CA ASN A 10 -33.22 21.89 3.59
C ASN A 10 -34.68 22.06 3.08
N GLU A 11 -35.65 22.18 3.99
CA GLU A 11 -37.08 22.42 3.65
C GLU A 11 -37.28 23.69 2.79
N ASP A 12 -36.27 24.57 2.75
CA ASP A 12 -36.23 25.86 2.07
C ASP A 12 -35.59 25.79 0.66
N GLY A 13 -35.17 24.60 0.21
CA GLY A 13 -34.58 24.38 -1.12
C GLY A 13 -33.08 24.72 -1.25
N THR A 14 -32.43 25.16 -0.17
CA THR A 14 -30.99 25.45 -0.12
C THR A 14 -30.16 24.23 0.25
N LEU A 15 -28.91 24.18 -0.22
CA LEU A 15 -27.95 23.11 0.12
C LEU A 15 -27.56 23.20 1.60
N THR A 16 -27.82 22.13 2.36
CA THR A 16 -27.56 22.07 3.82
C THR A 16 -26.09 22.11 4.19
N TYR A 17 -25.19 21.67 3.30
CA TYR A 17 -23.74 21.63 3.54
C TYR A 17 -22.99 22.28 2.39
N SER A 18 -22.03 23.15 2.73
CA SER A 18 -21.12 23.72 1.72
C SER A 18 -20.14 22.66 1.21
N PHE A 19 -19.59 22.84 0.01
CA PHE A 19 -18.58 21.92 -0.56
C PHE A 19 -17.37 21.71 0.37
N VAL A 20 -17.06 22.70 1.21
CA VAL A 20 -15.95 22.68 2.17
C VAL A 20 -16.22 21.72 3.34
N GLU A 21 -17.44 21.67 3.88
CA GLU A 21 -17.81 20.76 4.98
C GLU A 21 -17.84 19.28 4.54
N ALA A 22 -18.29 19.01 3.31
CA ALA A 22 -18.25 17.65 2.76
C ALA A 22 -16.80 17.15 2.57
N LEU A 23 -15.86 18.08 2.37
CA LEU A 23 -14.44 17.82 2.19
C LEU A 23 -13.77 17.53 3.54
N GLU A 24 -14.07 18.31 4.58
CA GLU A 24 -13.65 18.02 5.95
C GLU A 24 -14.16 16.68 6.47
N ALA A 25 -15.43 16.34 6.22
CA ALA A 25 -16.01 15.06 6.63
C ALA A 25 -15.34 13.84 5.94
N SER A 26 -14.74 14.04 4.76
CA SER A 26 -14.05 12.98 4.01
C SER A 26 -12.57 12.83 4.39
N HIS A 27 -11.99 13.81 5.09
CA HIS A 27 -10.59 13.82 5.50
C HIS A 27 -10.16 12.59 6.34
N PRO A 28 -10.95 12.11 7.33
CA PRO A 28 -10.58 10.92 8.11
C PRO A 28 -10.45 9.66 7.25
N GLY A 29 -11.29 9.53 6.21
CA GLY A 29 -11.26 8.40 5.29
C GLY A 29 -9.99 8.35 4.45
N TYR A 30 -9.46 9.51 4.03
CA TYR A 30 -8.20 9.58 3.31
C TYR A 30 -7.00 9.25 4.19
N VAL A 31 -7.02 9.66 5.46
CA VAL A 31 -5.97 9.31 6.43
C VAL A 31 -5.93 7.80 6.65
N VAL A 32 -7.07 7.14 6.89
CA VAL A 32 -7.14 5.69 7.06
C VAL A 32 -6.70 4.96 5.78
N ARG A 33 -7.06 5.48 4.61
CA ARG A 33 -6.65 4.91 3.32
C ARG A 33 -5.13 5.01 3.10
N LEU A 34 -4.52 6.14 3.44
CA LEU A 34 -3.07 6.31 3.37
C LEU A 34 -2.35 5.42 4.38
N ALA A 35 -2.85 5.31 5.61
CA ALA A 35 -2.28 4.42 6.62
C ALA A 35 -2.35 2.95 6.18
N GLY A 36 -3.50 2.50 5.69
CA GLY A 36 -3.69 1.14 5.18
C GLY A 36 -2.83 0.84 3.95
N GLY A 37 -2.78 1.77 2.99
CA GLY A 37 -1.91 1.66 1.81
C GLY A 37 -0.42 1.68 2.17
N GLY A 38 -0.04 2.50 3.16
CA GLY A 38 1.32 2.58 3.67
C GLY A 38 1.80 1.27 4.31
N LEU A 39 0.94 0.63 5.12
CA LEU A 39 1.25 -0.68 5.71
C LEU A 39 1.40 -1.76 4.62
N PHE A 40 0.54 -1.76 3.61
CA PHE A 40 0.65 -2.68 2.48
C PHE A 40 1.95 -2.46 1.67
N ALA A 41 2.26 -1.21 1.34
CA ALA A 41 3.50 -0.87 0.63
C ALA A 41 4.74 -1.28 1.43
N PHE A 42 4.73 -1.06 2.75
CA PHE A 42 5.79 -1.52 3.64
C PHE A 42 5.97 -3.05 3.61
N GLY A 43 4.87 -3.80 3.64
CA GLY A 43 4.90 -5.26 3.48
C GLY A 43 5.52 -5.71 2.15
N MET A 44 5.17 -5.03 1.05
CA MET A 44 5.74 -5.30 -0.28
C MET A 44 7.25 -5.01 -0.34
N LEU A 45 7.72 -3.96 0.34
CA LEU A 45 9.15 -3.66 0.44
C LEU A 45 9.90 -4.75 1.23
N LEU A 46 9.32 -5.24 2.34
CA LEU A 46 9.88 -6.36 3.08
C LEU A 46 9.95 -7.63 2.22
N MET A 47 8.91 -7.91 1.43
CA MET A 47 8.93 -9.04 0.50
C MET A 47 10.05 -8.88 -0.53
N ALA A 48 10.17 -7.72 -1.16
CA ALA A 48 11.22 -7.44 -2.14
C ALA A 48 12.63 -7.64 -1.56
N TYR A 49 12.86 -7.17 -0.33
CA TYR A 49 14.14 -7.37 0.37
C TYR A 49 14.43 -8.85 0.64
N ASN A 50 13.44 -9.61 1.11
CA ASN A 50 13.61 -11.04 1.36
C ASN A 50 13.91 -11.80 0.07
N THR A 51 13.17 -11.55 -1.01
CA THR A 51 13.41 -12.17 -2.31
C THR A 51 14.80 -11.85 -2.84
N TRP A 52 15.23 -10.59 -2.77
CA TRP A 52 16.55 -10.18 -3.20
C TRP A 52 17.68 -10.88 -2.42
N ARG A 53 17.52 -11.05 -1.10
CA ARG A 53 18.48 -11.79 -0.29
C ARG A 53 18.56 -13.25 -0.75
N THR A 54 17.42 -13.91 -0.96
CA THR A 54 17.37 -15.31 -1.41
C THR A 54 18.05 -15.50 -2.76
N LEU A 55 17.85 -14.58 -3.71
CA LEU A 55 18.49 -14.65 -5.03
C LEU A 55 20.01 -14.58 -4.94
N ARG A 56 20.56 -13.68 -4.11
CA ARG A 56 22.01 -13.55 -3.93
C ARG A 56 22.65 -14.75 -3.25
N THR A 57 21.99 -15.29 -2.23
CA THR A 57 22.47 -16.51 -1.56
C THR A 57 22.40 -17.74 -2.48
N ALA A 58 21.44 -17.78 -3.42
CA ALA A 58 21.35 -18.85 -4.40
C ALA A 58 22.59 -18.89 -5.31
N ASP A 59 23.04 -17.75 -5.84
CA ASP A 59 24.23 -17.68 -6.71
C ASP A 59 25.48 -18.27 -6.03
N ASP A 60 25.77 -17.85 -4.79
CA ASP A 60 26.92 -18.38 -4.01
C ASP A 60 26.82 -19.89 -3.78
N SER A 61 25.61 -20.41 -3.52
CA SER A 61 25.39 -21.84 -3.28
C SER A 61 25.49 -22.69 -4.55
N VAL A 62 25.06 -22.15 -5.69
CA VAL A 62 25.15 -22.83 -6.98
C VAL A 62 26.62 -22.94 -7.37
N ASP A 63 27.39 -21.85 -7.28
CA ASP A 63 28.81 -21.85 -7.60
C ASP A 63 29.62 -22.80 -6.70
N ALA A 64 29.33 -22.84 -5.40
CA ALA A 64 29.94 -23.79 -4.46
C ALA A 64 29.60 -25.26 -4.80
N SER A 65 28.35 -25.53 -5.20
CA SER A 65 27.94 -26.88 -5.61
C SER A 65 28.62 -27.31 -6.90
N VAL A 66 28.72 -26.42 -7.89
CA VAL A 66 29.41 -26.67 -9.17
C VAL A 66 30.90 -26.89 -8.92
N ALA A 67 31.55 -26.08 -8.10
CA ALA A 67 32.96 -26.25 -7.73
C ALA A 67 33.22 -27.63 -7.09
N THR A 68 32.31 -28.07 -6.20
CA THR A 68 32.37 -29.39 -5.55
C THR A 68 32.24 -30.53 -6.56
N TRP A 69 31.31 -30.45 -7.51
CA TRP A 69 31.08 -31.50 -8.52
C TRP A 69 32.16 -31.52 -9.62
N VAL A 70 32.71 -30.36 -9.99
CA VAL A 70 33.77 -30.24 -11.02
C VAL A 70 35.14 -30.64 -10.44
N GLY A 71 35.25 -30.88 -9.13
CA GLY A 71 36.48 -31.41 -8.52
C GLY A 71 37.66 -30.43 -8.55
N VAL A 72 37.37 -29.13 -8.65
CA VAL A 72 38.36 -28.06 -8.47
C VAL A 72 38.54 -27.88 -6.96
N ARG A 73 39.64 -28.38 -6.41
CA ARG A 73 40.06 -28.10 -5.03
C ARG A 73 40.66 -26.71 -4.92
#